data_AF-A0A956B0G8-F1
#
_entry.id   AF-A0A956B0G8-F1
#
_cell.length_a   1.000
_cell.length_b   1.000
_cell.length_c   1.000
_cell.angle_alpha   90.00
_cell.angle_beta   90.00
_cell.angle_gamma   90.00
#
_symmetry.space_group_name_H-M   'P 1'
#
loop_
_entity.id
_entity.type
_entity.pdbx_description
1 polymer ?
#
loop_
_entity_poly.entity_id
_entity_poly.type
_entity_poly.pdbx_seq_one_letter_code
_entity_poly.pdbx_strand_id
1 'polypeptide(L)'
;WKITDEDWRNRKQWSKYEVAVHDMIERTSTRRAPWHIIPGDDKRTARVKVISAVCDALEAALGGPVAGPIDRDEKVLPGQPGNVAE
;
A
#
# COMPACT_ATOMS: atom_id res chain seq x y z
N TRP A 1 -18.26 -18.65 -9.26
CA TRP A 1 -17.01 -19.38 -8.99
C TRP A 1 -16.06 -18.65 -8.05
N LYS A 2 -15.92 -17.31 -8.11
CA LYS A 2 -15.12 -16.54 -7.12
C LYS A 2 -15.90 -15.97 -5.93
N ILE A 3 -17.21 -15.79 -6.08
CA ILE A 3 -18.11 -15.27 -5.04
C ILE A 3 -18.89 -16.44 -4.47
N THR A 4 -18.98 -16.45 -3.14
CA THR A 4 -19.63 -17.47 -2.30
C THR A 4 -20.49 -16.79 -1.24
N ASP A 5 -21.31 -17.56 -0.53
CA ASP A 5 -22.12 -17.03 0.59
C ASP A 5 -21.27 -16.46 1.73
N GLU A 6 -20.03 -16.92 1.84
CA GLU A 6 -19.05 -16.44 2.82
C GLU A 6 -18.72 -14.97 2.63
N ASP A 7 -18.63 -14.50 1.39
CA ASP A 7 -18.27 -13.12 1.08
C ASP A 7 -19.27 -12.12 1.66
N TRP A 8 -20.56 -12.49 1.66
CA TRP A 8 -21.62 -11.68 2.26
C TRP A 8 -21.56 -11.66 3.79
N ARG A 9 -21.23 -12.80 4.42
CA ARG A 9 -21.03 -12.86 5.88
C ARG A 9 -19.82 -12.03 6.28
N ASN A 10 -18.71 -12.15 5.57
CA ASN A 10 -17.48 -11.40 5.82
C ASN A 10 -17.68 -9.91 5.61
N ARG A 11 -18.42 -9.51 4.58
CA ARG A 11 -18.71 -8.09 4.32
C ARG A 11 -19.53 -7.45 5.44
N LYS A 12 -20.45 -8.18 6.08
CA LYS A 12 -21.17 -7.71 7.28
C LYS A 12 -20.25 -7.50 8.50
N GLN A 13 -19.04 -8.08 8.51
CA GLN A 13 -18.07 -7.94 9.60
C GLN A 13 -16.98 -6.90 9.29
N TRP A 14 -17.18 -6.00 8.31
CA TRP A 14 -16.19 -5.01 7.88
C TRP A 14 -15.48 -4.30 9.04
N SER A 15 -16.25 -3.71 9.97
CA SER A 15 -15.69 -2.95 11.11
C SER A 15 -14.80 -3.80 12.02
N LYS A 16 -15.05 -5.11 12.13
CA LYS A 16 -14.18 -6.01 12.91
C LYS A 16 -12.87 -6.31 12.17
N TYR A 17 -12.94 -6.50 10.86
CA TYR A 17 -11.75 -6.72 10.04
C TYR A 17 -10.83 -5.50 10.01
N GLU A 18 -11.40 -4.30 9.96
CA GLU A 18 -10.63 -3.06 10.03
C GLU A 18 -9.75 -2.99 11.30
N VAL A 19 -10.36 -3.23 12.47
CA VAL A 19 -9.63 -3.27 13.75
C VAL A 19 -8.59 -4.39 13.76
N ALA A 20 -8.96 -5.60 13.31
CA ALA A 20 -8.05 -6.73 13.30
C ALA A 20 -6.83 -6.51 12.38
N VAL A 21 -7.01 -5.87 11.23
CA VAL A 21 -5.92 -5.53 10.29
C VAL A 21 -5.02 -4.46 10.90
N HIS A 22 -5.58 -3.44 11.55
CA HIS A 22 -4.80 -2.43 12.26
C HIS A 22 -3.92 -3.06 13.35
N ASP A 23 -4.51 -3.87 14.23
CA ASP A 23 -3.80 -4.58 15.30
C ASP A 23 -2.71 -5.49 14.74
N MET A 24 -2.99 -6.20 13.65
CA MET A 24 -2.01 -7.06 12.99
C MET A 24 -0.81 -6.26 12.48
N ILE A 25 -1.03 -5.17 11.75
CA ILE A 25 0.05 -4.35 11.20
C ILE A 25 0.87 -3.73 12.34
N GLU A 26 0.22 -3.15 13.34
CA GLU A 26 0.87 -2.52 14.48
C GLU A 26 1.77 -3.52 15.25
N ARG A 27 1.29 -4.74 15.47
CA ARG A 27 1.99 -5.72 16.31
C ARG A 27 3.04 -6.53 15.56
N THR A 28 2.95 -6.64 14.22
CA THR A 28 3.78 -7.55 13.43
C THR A 28 4.68 -6.87 12.41
N SER A 29 4.48 -5.58 12.13
CA SER A 29 5.39 -4.81 11.28
C SER A 29 6.68 -4.52 12.04
N THR A 30 7.77 -5.18 11.63
CA THR A 30 9.07 -5.03 12.30
C THR A 30 10.12 -4.51 11.34
N ARG A 31 11.24 -3.99 11.87
CA ARG A 31 12.37 -3.50 11.05
C ARG A 31 12.92 -4.57 10.08
N ARG A 32 12.83 -5.86 10.44
CA ARG A 32 13.31 -6.98 9.62
C ARG A 32 12.27 -7.52 8.64
N ALA A 33 10.99 -7.28 8.92
CA ALA A 33 9.86 -7.74 8.11
C ALA A 33 8.76 -6.67 8.18
N PRO A 34 8.91 -5.55 7.44
CA PRO A 34 7.94 -4.47 7.45
C PRO A 34 6.70 -4.84 6.63
N TRP A 35 5.53 -4.42 7.10
CA TRP A 35 4.32 -4.38 6.27
C TRP A 35 4.29 -3.11 5.41
N HIS A 36 3.93 -3.25 4.14
CA HIS A 36 3.72 -2.13 3.22
C HIS A 36 2.22 -1.97 2.91
N ILE A 37 1.66 -0.80 3.18
CA ILE A 37 0.26 -0.48 2.87
C ILE A 37 0.20 0.08 1.44
N ILE A 38 -0.51 -0.61 0.56
CA ILE A 38 -0.66 -0.22 -0.86
C ILE A 38 -2.12 0.15 -1.15
N PRO A 39 -2.40 1.34 -1.72
CA PRO A 39 -3.74 1.69 -2.17
C PRO A 39 -4.26 0.69 -3.21
N GLY A 40 -5.39 0.05 -2.94
CA GLY A 40 -5.93 -1.07 -3.72
C GLY A 40 -7.07 -0.72 -4.68
N ASP A 41 -7.60 0.51 -4.63
CA ASP A 41 -8.80 0.90 -5.38
C ASP A 41 -8.59 0.86 -6.90
N ASP A 42 -7.45 1.35 -7.40
CA ASP A 42 -7.00 1.10 -8.77
C ASP A 42 -6.02 -0.08 -8.84
N LYS A 43 -6.48 -1.17 -9.46
CA LYS A 43 -5.70 -2.40 -9.64
C LYS A 43 -4.44 -2.18 -10.46
N ARG A 44 -4.42 -1.26 -11.43
CA ARG A 44 -3.22 -1.03 -12.26
C ARG A 44 -2.13 -0.38 -11.42
N THR A 45 -2.45 0.70 -10.73
CA THR A 45 -1.54 1.41 -9.83
C THR A 45 -1.05 0.51 -8.70
N ALA A 46 -1.95 -0.25 -8.06
CA ALA A 46 -1.59 -1.17 -6.99
C ALA A 46 -0.52 -2.19 -7.44
N ARG A 47 -0.67 -2.77 -8.63
CA ARG A 47 0.30 -3.74 -9.17
C ARG A 47 1.67 -3.12 -9.41
N VAL A 48 1.72 -1.91 -9.95
CA VAL A 48 2.97 -1.19 -10.18
C VAL A 48 3.65 -0.91 -8.84
N LYS A 49 2.92 -0.36 -7.87
CA LYS A 49 3.45 -0.07 -6.52
C LYS A 49 3.99 -1.31 -5.81
N VAL A 50 3.29 -2.45 -5.89
CA VAL A 50 3.76 -3.73 -5.32
C VAL A 50 5.07 -4.18 -5.98
N ILE A 51 5.15 -4.18 -7.31
CA ILE A 51 6.36 -4.62 -8.02
C ILE A 51 7.54 -3.69 -7.72
N SER A 52 7.31 -2.37 -7.73
CA SER A 52 8.33 -1.39 -7.37
C SER A 52 8.88 -1.61 -5.96
N ALA A 53 7.99 -1.82 -4.97
CA ALA A 53 8.39 -2.09 -3.59
C ALA A 53 9.30 -3.33 -3.47
N VAL A 54 9.00 -4.39 -4.23
CA VAL A 54 9.82 -5.61 -4.25
C VAL A 54 11.17 -5.36 -4.92
N CYS A 55 11.21 -4.65 -6.05
CA CYS A 55 12.47 -4.29 -6.71
C CYS A 55 13.37 -3.45 -5.80
N ASP A 56 12.81 -2.42 -5.15
CA ASP A 56 13.56 -1.55 -4.24
C ASP A 56 14.16 -2.35 -3.07
N ALA A 57 13.39 -3.30 -2.51
CA ALA A 57 13.87 -4.16 -1.43
C ALA A 57 15.01 -5.08 -1.88
N LEU A 58 14.93 -5.62 -3.11
CA LEU A 58 15.99 -6.45 -3.69
C LEU A 58 17.24 -5.63 -4.00
N GLU A 59 17.11 -4.44 -4.58
CA GLU A 59 18.22 -3.52 -4.83
C GLU A 59 18.94 -3.15 -3.53
N ALA A 60 18.18 -2.80 -2.48
CA ALA A 60 18.72 -2.52 -1.16
C ALA A 60 19.51 -3.71 -0.60
N ALA A 61 18.95 -4.93 -0.71
CA ALA A 61 19.60 -6.15 -0.23
C ALA A 61 20.90 -6.49 -0.99
N LEU A 62 21.01 -6.08 -2.25
CA LEU A 62 22.19 -6.27 -3.09
C LEU A 62 23.21 -5.12 -2.98
N GLY A 63 22.97 -4.12 -2.12
CA GLY A 63 23.84 -2.95 -1.96
C GLY A 63 23.70 -1.90 -3.06
N GLY A 64 22.63 -1.98 -3.85
CA GLY A 64 22.24 -0.99 -4.85
C GLY A 64 21.62 0.27 -4.23
N PRO A 65 21.40 1.31 -5.06
CA PRO A 65 20.75 2.53 -4.59
C PRO A 65 19.30 2.24 -4.21
N VAL A 66 18.93 2.51 -2.95
CA VAL A 66 17.52 2.42 -2.53
C VAL A 66 16.84 3.68 -3.01
N ALA A 67 16.04 3.58 -4.06
CA ALA A 67 15.18 4.68 -4.42
C ALA A 67 14.10 4.82 -3.32
N GLY A 68 13.82 6.05 -2.91
CA GLY A 68 12.98 6.38 -1.74
C GLY A 68 11.54 5.82 -1.80
N PRO A 69 10.68 6.21 -0.83
CA PRO A 69 9.41 5.54 -0.54
C PRO A 69 8.58 5.19 -1.79
N ILE A 70 7.82 4.09 -1.68
CA ILE A 70 6.94 3.49 -2.71
C ILE A 70 5.99 4.50 -3.40
N ASP A 71 5.86 5.71 -2.85
CA ASP A 71 5.10 6.82 -3.41
C ASP A 71 5.94 7.77 -4.27
N ARG A 72 6.56 7.25 -5.33
CA ARG A 72 7.25 8.08 -6.34
C ARG A 72 6.32 8.90 -7.23
N ASP A 73 5.00 8.71 -7.07
CA ASP A 73 3.96 9.26 -7.93
C ASP A 73 3.09 10.32 -7.26
N GLU A 74 3.52 10.94 -6.15
CA GLU A 74 3.00 12.26 -5.78
C GLU A 74 3.70 13.35 -6.62
N LYS A 75 3.76 13.15 -7.95
CA LYS A 75 3.85 14.30 -8.85
C LYS A 75 2.49 14.98 -8.76
N VAL A 76 2.45 16.14 -8.11
CA VAL A 76 1.39 17.14 -8.27
C VAL A 76 0.95 17.11 -9.74
N LEU A 77 -0.27 16.66 -9.98
CA LEU A 77 -0.84 16.68 -11.32
C LEU A 77 -0.83 18.14 -11.79
N PRO A 78 -0.26 18.46 -12.97
CA PRO A 78 -0.27 19.82 -13.48
C PRO A 78 -1.73 20.25 -13.66
N GLY A 79 -2.17 21.23 -12.87
CA GLY A 79 -3.50 21.83 -12.98
C GLY A 79 -4.43 21.77 -11.76
N GLN A 80 -3.98 21.39 -10.55
CA GLN A 80 -4.75 21.69 -9.34
C GLN A 80 -4.45 23.12 -8.84
N PRO A 81 -5.46 24.01 -8.75
CA PRO A 81 -5.26 25.36 -8.23
C PRO A 81 -5.24 25.32 -6.71
N GLY A 82 -4.12 25.73 -6.10
CA GLY A 82 -4.09 25.95 -4.65
C GLY A 82 -2.74 25.74 -3.98
N ASN A 83 -1.74 26.56 -4.31
CA ASN A 83 -1.06 27.31 -3.25
C ASN A 83 -0.38 28.53 -3.88
N VAL A 84 -1.14 29.64 -3.93
CA VAL A 84 -0.56 30.97 -4.07
C VAL A 84 0.23 31.24 -2.79
N ALA A 85 1.55 31.32 -2.91
CA ALA A 85 2.38 31.94 -1.89
C ALA A 85 2.46 33.43 -2.22
N GLU A 86 1.59 34.21 -1.59
CA GLU A 86 1.84 35.56 -1.05
C GLU A 86 0.95 35.75 0.19
#